data_AF-A0A962CPN2-F1
#
_entry.id   AF-A0A962CPN2-F1
#
_cell.length_a   1.000
_cell.length_b   1.000
_cell.length_c   1.000
_cell.angle_alpha   90.00
_cell.angle_beta   90.00
_cell.angle_gamma   90.00
#
_symmetry.space_group_name_H-M   'P 1'
#
loop_
_entity.id
_entity.type
_entity.pdbx_description
1 polymer ?
#
loop_
_entity_poly.entity_id
_entity_poly.type
_entity_poly.pdbx_seq_one_letter_code
_entity_poly.pdbx_strand_id
1 'polypeptide(L)' 'MQRTKALLELARPAQWIKNGFVLLPLFFAHALLDAAALRGALLATAAFCLAASAVYAFNDARDVERDR' A
#
# COMPACT_ATOMS: atom_id res chain seq x y z
N MET A 1 -5.97 -7.35 -20.90
CA MET A 1 -6.96 -7.33 -19.79
C MET A 1 -6.67 -8.35 -18.69
N GLN A 2 -6.39 -9.62 -19.00
CA GLN A 2 -6.13 -10.67 -18.00
C GLN A 2 -4.94 -10.36 -17.06
N ARG A 3 -3.78 -9.96 -17.60
CA ARG A 3 -2.59 -9.63 -16.79
C ARG A 3 -2.78 -8.44 -15.84
N THR A 4 -3.46 -7.40 -16.30
CA THR A 4 -3.74 -6.21 -15.50
C THR A 4 -4.62 -6.53 -14.29
N LYS A 5 -5.66 -7.37 -14.49
CA LYS A 5 -6.51 -7.85 -13.41
C LYS A 5 -5.72 -8.65 -12.38
N ALA A 6 -4.86 -9.57 -12.82
CA ALA A 6 -4.01 -10.36 -11.93
C ALA A 6 -3.03 -9.49 -11.13
N LEU A 7 -2.42 -8.47 -11.75
CA LEU A 7 -1.55 -7.52 -11.05
C LEU A 7 -2.31 -6.71 -9.99
N LEU A 8 -3.54 -6.30 -10.29
CA LEU A 8 -4.39 -5.60 -9.33
C LEU A 8 -4.82 -6.50 -8.17
N GLU A 9 -5.13 -7.77 -8.43
CA GLU A 9 -5.43 -8.76 -7.39
C GLU A 9 -4.21 -9.00 -6.49
N LEU A 10 -3.02 -9.16 -7.07
CA LEU A 10 -1.75 -9.33 -6.35
C LEU A 10 -1.38 -8.08 -5.52
N ALA A 11 -1.67 -6.89 -6.05
CA ALA A 11 -1.46 -5.64 -5.32
C ALA A 11 -2.38 -5.50 -4.09
N ARG A 12 -3.52 -6.21 -4.05
CA ARG A 12 -4.48 -6.21 -2.94
C ARG A 12 -4.88 -4.78 -2.48
N PRO A 13 -5.38 -3.91 -3.37
CA PRO A 13 -5.70 -2.52 -3.04
C PRO A 13 -6.72 -2.38 -1.89
N ALA A 14 -7.59 -3.36 -1.68
CA ALA A 14 -8.49 -3.39 -0.52
C ALA A 14 -7.73 -3.44 0.82
N GLN A 15 -6.53 -4.00 0.87
CA GLN A 15 -5.69 -4.04 2.07
C GLN A 15 -4.95 -2.72 2.32
N TRP A 16 -4.86 -1.82 1.33
CA TRP A 16 -4.17 -0.53 1.45
C TRP A 16 -4.84 0.41 2.45
N ILE A 17 -6.10 0.18 2.80
CA ILE A 17 -6.81 0.94 3.84
C ILE A 17 -6.04 0.95 5.18
N LYS A 18 -5.30 -0.13 5.49
CA LYS A 18 -4.45 -0.24 6.68
C LYS A 18 -3.23 0.69 6.64
N ASN A 19 -2.77 1.05 5.45
CA ASN A 19 -1.66 2.00 5.28
C ASN A 19 -2.13 3.46 5.34
N GLY A 20 -3.44 3.72 5.32
CA GLY A 20 -3.98 5.08 5.54
C GLY A 20 -3.56 5.69 6.87
N PHE A 21 -3.19 4.89 7.87
CA PHE A 21 -2.63 5.34 9.14
C PHE A 21 -1.35 6.17 8.98
N VAL A 22 -0.60 6.00 7.88
CA VAL A 22 0.58 6.82 7.55
C VAL A 22 0.23 8.30 7.36
N LEU A 23 -1.03 8.62 7.09
CA LEU A 23 -1.52 10.00 6.95
C LEU A 23 -1.90 10.65 8.28
N LEU A 24 -2.07 9.90 9.37
CA LEU A 24 -2.50 10.47 10.66
C LEU A 24 -1.55 11.55 11.22
N PRO A 25 -0.22 11.45 11.11
CA PRO A 25 0.69 12.49 11.59
C PRO A 25 0.43 13.87 10.97
N LEU A 26 -0.05 13.96 9.72
CA LEU A 26 -0.42 15.24 9.10
C LEU A 26 -1.52 15.96 9.88
N PHE A 27 -2.51 15.20 10.37
CA PHE A 27 -3.61 15.75 11.14
C PHE A 27 -3.10 16.29 12.48
N PHE A 28 -2.34 15.49 13.22
CA PHE A 28 -1.82 15.89 14.54
C PHE A 28 -0.75 16.99 14.48
N ALA A 29 -0.03 17.10 13.36
CA ALA A 29 0.93 18.18 13.13
C ALA A 29 0.28 19.47 12.58
N HIS A 30 -1.05 19.51 12.38
CA HIS A 30 -1.76 20.60 11.73
C HIS A 30 -1.19 20.99 10.35
N ALA A 31 -0.62 20.03 9.62
CA ALA A 31 0.14 20.25 8.39
C ALA A 31 -0.64 19.84 7.12
N LEU A 32 -1.97 19.66 7.21
CA LEU A 32 -2.81 19.20 6.08
C LEU A 32 -2.77 20.12 4.85
N LEU A 33 -2.52 21.41 5.07
CA LEU A 33 -2.42 22.42 4.01
C LEU A 33 -0.96 22.73 3.60
N ASP A 34 0.02 22.13 4.28
CA ASP A 34 1.42 22.22 3.88
C ASP A 34 1.65 21.27 2.70
N ALA A 35 1.88 21.84 1.53
CA ALA A 35 2.07 21.09 0.30
C ALA A 35 3.31 20.17 0.34
N ALA A 36 4.37 20.53 1.07
CA ALA A 36 5.55 19.69 1.21
C ALA A 36 5.27 18.50 2.13
N ALA A 37 4.61 18.74 3.27
CA ALA A 37 4.21 17.68 4.20
C ALA A 37 3.23 16.70 3.53
N LEU A 38 2.24 17.22 2.80
CA LEU A 38 1.24 16.41 2.11
C LEU A 38 1.88 15.53 1.03
N ARG A 39 2.78 16.08 0.20
CA ARG A 39 3.52 15.30 -0.79
C ARG A 39 4.35 14.19 -0.13
N GLY A 40 5.06 14.51 0.94
CA GLY A 40 5.86 13.53 1.69
C GLY A 40 5.01 12.37 2.22
N ALA A 41 3.88 12.68 2.86
CA ALA A 41 3.01 11.65 3.42
C ALA A 41 2.30 10.80 2.36
N LEU A 42 1.91 11.39 1.21
CA LEU A 42 1.35 10.63 0.10
C LEU A 42 2.37 9.66 -0.50
N LEU A 43 3.62 10.11 -0.69
CA LEU A 43 4.71 9.26 -1.15
C LEU A 43 5.01 8.14 -0.14
N ALA A 44 5.06 8.46 1.15
CA ALA A 44 5.22 7.45 2.20
C ALA A 44 4.07 6.44 2.18
N THR A 45 2.82 6.89 2.11
CA THR A 45 1.64 6.00 2.05
C THR A 45 1.71 5.09 0.82
N ALA A 46 2.05 5.63 -0.35
CA ALA A 46 2.22 4.83 -1.57
C ALA A 46 3.35 3.80 -1.42
N ALA A 47 4.49 4.17 -0.83
CA ALA A 47 5.60 3.26 -0.58
C ALA A 47 5.19 2.13 0.39
N PHE A 48 4.46 2.43 1.46
CA PHE A 48 3.93 1.44 2.39
C PHE A 48 2.93 0.49 1.72
N CYS A 49 2.05 1.00 0.86
CA CYS A 49 1.15 0.17 0.05
C CYS A 49 1.92 -0.80 -0.84
N LEU A 50 2.91 -0.31 -1.59
CA LEU A 50 3.71 -1.15 -2.49
C LEU A 50 4.56 -2.18 -1.72
N ALA A 51 5.15 -1.78 -0.60
CA ALA A 51 5.90 -2.69 0.26
C ALA A 51 5.01 -3.81 0.83
N ALA A 52 3.82 -3.46 1.32
CA ALA A 52 2.84 -4.45 1.79
C ALA A 52 2.41 -5.39 0.66
N SER A 53 2.13 -4.86 -0.54
CA SER A 53 1.82 -5.68 -1.72
C SER A 53 2.96 -6.62 -2.09
N ALA A 54 4.22 -6.18 -2.01
CA ALA A 54 5.39 -7.03 -2.27
C ALA A 54 5.52 -8.17 -1.25
N VAL A 55 5.25 -7.90 0.03
CA VAL A 55 5.23 -8.93 1.08
C VAL A 55 4.12 -9.94 0.83
N TYR A 56 2.91 -9.49 0.47
CA TYR A 56 1.81 -10.41 0.11
C TYR A 56 2.16 -11.25 -1.13
N ALA A 57 2.70 -10.64 -2.17
CA ALA A 57 3.12 -11.36 -3.37
C ALA A 57 4.19 -12.41 -3.07
N PHE A 58 5.14 -12.09 -2.19
CA PHE A 58 6.17 -13.03 -1.74
C PHE A 58 5.56 -14.18 -0.94
N ASN A 59 4.64 -13.89 -0.02
CA ASN A 59 3.95 -14.92 0.76
C ASN A 59 3.13 -15.84 -0.14
N ASP A 60 2.35 -15.28 -1.06
CA ASP A 60 1.55 -16.04 -2.03
C ASP A 60 2.45 -16.95 -2.89
N ALA A 61 3.64 -16.48 -3.30
CA ALA A 61 4.60 -17.27 -4.04
C ALA A 61 5.22 -18.42 -3.20
N ARG A 62 5.45 -18.21 -1.90
CA ARG A 62 5.96 -19.24 -1.00
C ARG A 62 4.90 -20.27 -0.62
N ASP A 63 3.66 -19.85 -0.51
CA ASP A 63 2.55 -20.70 -0.10
C ASP A 63 1.88 -21.43 -1.27
N VAL A 64 2.35 -21.20 -2.51
CA VAL A 64 1.78 -21.80 -3.74
C VAL A 64 1.72 -23.34 -3.70
N GLU A 65 2.65 -24.00 -3.02
CA GLU A 65 2.67 -25.46 -2.88
C GLU A 65 1.68 -25.97 -1.83
N ARG A 66 1.35 -25.13 -0.83
CA ARG A 66 0.38 -25.44 0.23
C ARG A 66 -1.05 -25.09 -0.18
N ASP A 67 -1.20 -24.09 -1.03
CA ASP A 67 -2.49 -23.59 -1.52
C ASP A 67 -2.98 -24.34 -2.78
N ARG A 68 -2.23 -25.36 -3.23
CA ARG A 68 -2.56 -26.24 -4.36
C ARG A 68 -3.39 -27.45 -3.91
#